data_AF-A0A7V9GHX4-F1
#
_entry.id   AF-A0A7V9GHX4-F1
#
_cell.length_a   1.000
_cell.length_b   1.000
_cell.length_c   1.000
_cell.angle_alpha   90.00
_cell.angle_beta   90.00
_cell.angle_gamma   90.00
#
_symmetry.space_group_name_H-M   'P 1'
#
loop_
_entity.id
_entity.type
_entity.pdbx_description
1 polymer ?
#
loop_
_entity_poly.entity_id
_entity_poly.type
_entity_poly.pdbx_seq_one_letter_code
_entity_poly.pdbx_strand_id
1 'polypeptide(L)'
;MASTDVTVFVDDAVRGTLPPVCARDGVPTADHLRHHEPVGDGARLGAAWLLVFAGPLGWLALLFVATSRGGGAEVLSISLPWSVAAYDRQRAAGRRRRVAGWGAIGAAVALLLGVASGELDQLPTPVEALVVAGLVAVGGWALIVFAVAAATVRRESVTVRLDASRRWVTLGGVHPDFAAAVRAREVRQDAHR
;
A
#
# COMPACT_ATOMS: atom_id res chain seq x y z
N MET A 1 -10.96 -0.46 15.76
CA MET A 1 -11.98 0.42 15.14
C MET A 1 -12.66 -0.35 14.04
N ALA A 2 -13.99 -0.40 14.04
CA ALA A 2 -14.74 -0.97 12.94
C ALA A 2 -14.60 -0.03 11.73
N SER A 3 -13.99 -0.49 10.66
CA SER A 3 -13.94 0.23 9.39
C SER A 3 -15.09 -0.22 8.51
N THR A 4 -15.68 0.70 7.78
CA THR A 4 -16.77 0.41 6.85
C THR A 4 -16.40 0.81 5.44
N ASP A 5 -17.16 0.31 4.47
CA ASP A 5 -17.06 0.71 3.08
C ASP A 5 -18.24 1.63 2.75
N VAL A 6 -18.00 2.66 1.94
CA VAL A 6 -19.03 3.59 1.46
C VAL A 6 -18.81 3.89 0.00
N THR A 7 -19.89 3.92 -0.78
CA THR A 7 -19.84 4.26 -2.21
C THR A 7 -20.32 5.69 -2.38
N VAL A 8 -19.56 6.50 -3.11
CA VAL A 8 -19.89 7.89 -3.42
C VAL A 8 -19.75 8.14 -4.91
N PHE A 9 -20.43 9.18 -5.39
CA PHE A 9 -20.30 9.58 -6.79
C PHE A 9 -18.89 10.12 -7.06
N VAL A 10 -18.29 9.73 -8.18
CA VAL A 10 -16.89 10.07 -8.51
C VAL A 10 -16.69 11.58 -8.57
N ASP A 11 -17.63 12.33 -9.15
CA ASP A 11 -17.51 13.78 -9.29
C ASP A 11 -17.48 14.49 -7.92
N ASP A 12 -18.23 13.98 -6.92
CA ASP A 12 -18.18 14.52 -5.56
C ASP A 12 -16.83 14.25 -4.89
N ALA A 13 -16.29 13.04 -5.07
CA ALA A 13 -14.97 12.67 -4.55
C ALA A 13 -13.83 13.46 -5.23
N VAL A 14 -13.93 13.72 -6.54
CA VAL A 14 -12.93 14.47 -7.30
C VAL A 14 -12.98 15.96 -6.95
N ARG A 15 -14.19 16.54 -6.86
CA ARG A 15 -14.38 17.95 -6.47
C ARG A 15 -14.10 18.21 -4.99
N GLY A 16 -14.04 17.16 -4.17
CA GLY A 16 -13.88 17.28 -2.73
C GLY A 16 -15.11 17.88 -2.05
N THR A 17 -16.30 17.62 -2.59
CA THR A 17 -17.56 18.12 -2.01
C THR A 17 -18.05 17.23 -0.86
N LEU A 18 -17.27 16.24 -0.43
CA LEU A 18 -17.62 15.27 0.60
C LEU A 18 -17.90 15.95 1.96
N PRO A 19 -18.65 15.30 2.88
CA PRO A 19 -18.92 15.86 4.20
C PRO A 19 -17.63 16.24 4.95
N PRO A 20 -17.61 17.34 5.73
CA PRO A 20 -16.42 17.83 6.44
C PRO A 20 -16.12 17.00 7.71
N VAL A 21 -16.05 15.68 7.54
CA VAL A 21 -15.77 14.68 8.57
C VAL A 21 -14.58 13.88 8.07
N CYS A 22 -13.54 13.74 8.88
CA CYS A 22 -12.35 13.01 8.51
C CYS A 22 -12.70 11.57 8.14
N ALA A 23 -12.33 11.15 6.93
CA ALA A 23 -12.62 9.82 6.42
C ALA A 23 -12.01 8.70 7.29
N ARG A 24 -10.96 9.02 8.05
CA ARG A 24 -10.22 8.04 8.88
C ARG A 24 -10.61 8.04 10.35
N ASP A 25 -10.74 9.23 10.94
CA ASP A 25 -10.91 9.41 12.38
C ASP A 25 -12.34 9.78 12.78
N GLY A 26 -13.21 10.12 11.83
CA GLY A 26 -14.57 10.56 12.12
C GLY A 26 -14.68 11.95 12.77
N VAL A 27 -13.56 12.64 12.98
CA VAL A 27 -13.56 13.98 13.58
C VAL A 27 -13.91 15.05 12.54
N PRO A 28 -14.63 16.13 12.91
CA PRO A 28 -14.85 17.26 12.01
C PRO A 28 -13.52 17.83 11.49
N THR A 29 -13.43 18.07 10.18
CA THR A 29 -12.22 18.64 9.55
C THR A 29 -12.60 19.49 8.34
N ALA A 30 -11.87 20.59 8.13
CA ALA A 30 -11.92 21.39 6.91
C ALA A 30 -10.77 21.06 5.95
N ASP A 31 -9.78 20.30 6.42
CA ASP A 31 -8.60 19.94 5.64
C ASP A 31 -8.89 18.78 4.69
N HIS A 32 -8.28 18.85 3.52
CA HIS A 32 -8.45 17.86 2.45
C HIS A 32 -7.10 17.33 1.99
N LEU A 33 -7.04 16.01 1.78
CA LEU A 33 -5.89 15.32 1.24
C LEU A 33 -6.23 14.78 -0.15
N ARG A 34 -5.43 15.17 -1.15
CA ARG A 34 -5.53 14.59 -2.49
C ARG A 34 -4.83 13.23 -2.51
N HIS A 35 -5.61 12.20 -2.77
CA HIS A 35 -5.16 10.85 -2.99
C HIS A 35 -5.05 10.58 -4.48
N HIS A 36 -3.87 10.15 -4.92
CA HIS A 36 -3.63 9.69 -6.28
C HIS A 36 -3.57 8.17 -6.25
N GLU A 37 -4.56 7.50 -6.83
CA GLU A 37 -4.54 6.05 -6.99
C GLU A 37 -4.55 5.67 -8.48
N PRO A 38 -3.67 4.75 -8.91
CA PRO A 38 -3.73 4.19 -10.25
C PRO A 38 -5.02 3.35 -10.38
N VAL A 39 -5.89 3.76 -11.30
CA VAL A 39 -7.11 3.04 -11.65
C VAL A 39 -6.79 1.95 -12.66
N GLY A 40 -7.26 0.73 -12.39
CA GLY A 40 -7.06 -0.43 -13.26
C GLY A 40 -5.89 -1.33 -12.88
N ASP A 41 -5.09 -0.97 -11.87
CA ASP A 41 -3.93 -1.75 -11.42
C ASP A 41 -4.32 -2.84 -10.40
N GLY A 42 -5.42 -3.53 -10.69
CA GLY A 42 -5.85 -4.69 -9.93
C GLY A 42 -4.91 -5.86 -10.18
N ALA A 43 -3.73 -5.84 -9.54
CA ALA A 43 -2.82 -6.95 -9.29
C ALA A 43 -2.92 -8.14 -10.27
N ARG A 44 -2.82 -7.89 -11.58
CA ARG A 44 -2.66 -8.97 -12.56
C ARG A 44 -1.19 -9.30 -12.66
N LEU A 45 -0.65 -9.88 -11.59
CA LEU A 45 0.57 -10.68 -11.70
C LEU A 45 0.35 -11.87 -12.66
N GLY A 46 -0.90 -12.17 -13.06
CA GLY A 46 -1.24 -12.93 -14.27
C GLY A 46 -0.51 -14.26 -14.32
N ALA A 47 -0.05 -14.71 -15.49
CA ALA A 47 0.85 -15.87 -15.58
C ALA A 47 2.29 -15.56 -15.11
N ALA A 48 2.63 -14.31 -14.79
CA ALA A 48 3.99 -13.92 -14.42
C ALA A 48 4.43 -14.48 -13.05
N TRP A 49 3.50 -14.87 -12.17
CA TRP A 49 3.87 -15.59 -10.93
C TRP A 49 4.50 -16.96 -11.22
N LEU A 50 4.24 -17.57 -12.38
CA LEU A 50 4.86 -18.85 -12.77
C LEU A 50 6.39 -18.73 -12.93
N LEU A 51 6.90 -17.51 -13.16
CA LEU A 51 8.33 -17.24 -13.24
C LEU A 51 9.05 -17.52 -11.91
N VAL A 52 8.34 -17.60 -10.78
CA VAL A 52 8.94 -18.04 -9.51
C VAL A 52 9.55 -19.45 -9.63
N PHE A 53 8.95 -20.33 -10.45
CA PHE A 53 9.44 -21.70 -10.67
C PHE A 53 10.59 -21.80 -11.68
N ALA A 54 10.86 -20.74 -12.47
CA ALA A 54 11.93 -20.73 -13.46
C ALA A 54 13.33 -20.43 -12.86
N GLY A 55 13.45 -20.53 -11.53
CA GLY A 55 14.70 -20.30 -10.82
C GLY A 55 15.15 -18.82 -10.86
N PRO A 56 16.45 -18.55 -10.67
CA PRO A 56 16.98 -17.18 -10.50
C PRO A 56 16.65 -16.23 -11.67
N LEU A 57 16.66 -16.75 -12.90
CA LEU A 57 16.32 -15.97 -14.10
C LEU A 57 14.84 -15.56 -14.11
N GLY A 58 13.96 -16.42 -13.59
CA GLY A 58 12.54 -16.11 -13.44
C GLY A 58 12.28 -15.00 -12.43
N TRP A 59 13.05 -14.95 -11.33
CA TRP A 59 13.00 -13.84 -10.37
C TRP A 59 13.45 -12.50 -10.97
N LEU A 60 14.51 -12.50 -11.80
CA LEU A 60 14.96 -11.29 -12.51
C LEU A 60 13.90 -10.81 -13.51
N ALA A 61 13.27 -11.72 -14.25
CA ALA A 61 12.16 -11.40 -15.15
C ALA A 61 10.95 -10.85 -14.37
N LEU A 62 10.61 -11.43 -13.22
CA LEU A 62 9.56 -10.93 -12.32
C LEU A 62 9.87 -9.52 -11.80
N LEU A 63 11.11 -9.27 -11.40
CA LEU A 63 11.56 -7.95 -10.96
C LEU A 63 11.45 -6.92 -12.09
N PHE A 64 11.92 -7.27 -13.28
CA PHE A 64 11.82 -6.42 -14.46
C PHE A 64 10.35 -6.12 -14.79
N VAL A 65 9.49 -7.12 -14.80
CA VAL A 65 8.05 -6.97 -15.05
C VAL A 65 7.35 -6.15 -13.97
N ALA A 66 7.71 -6.33 -12.70
CA ALA A 66 7.14 -5.57 -11.59
C ALA A 66 7.53 -4.08 -11.64
N THR A 67 8.74 -3.76 -12.12
CA THR A 67 9.25 -2.39 -12.21
C THR A 67 8.83 -1.66 -13.49
N SER A 68 8.62 -2.38 -14.59
CA SER A 68 8.31 -1.81 -15.91
C SER A 68 6.82 -1.47 -16.15
N ARG A 69 5.90 -2.00 -15.32
CA ARG A 69 4.45 -1.80 -15.49
C ARG A 69 3.91 -0.43 -15.05
N GLY A 70 4.75 0.47 -14.54
CA GLY A 70 4.33 1.78 -14.03
C GLY A 70 3.92 2.83 -15.08
N GLY A 71 3.90 2.49 -16.37
CA GLY A 71 3.85 3.50 -17.45
C GLY A 71 2.48 3.91 -18.00
N GLY A 72 1.38 3.20 -17.70
CA GLY A 72 0.10 3.41 -18.38
C GLY A 72 -1.15 3.44 -17.49
N ALA A 73 -0.98 3.51 -16.16
CA ALA A 73 -2.13 3.52 -15.26
C ALA A 73 -2.84 4.87 -15.31
N GLU A 74 -4.15 4.86 -15.60
CA GLU A 74 -5.02 6.03 -15.51
C GLU A 74 -5.08 6.46 -14.04
N VAL A 75 -4.51 7.61 -13.67
CA VAL A 75 -4.43 8.05 -12.27
C VAL A 75 -5.71 8.81 -11.92
N LEU A 76 -6.52 8.27 -11.01
CA LEU A 76 -7.62 9.01 -10.41
C LEU A 76 -7.11 9.80 -9.21
N SER A 77 -7.39 11.10 -9.23
CA SER A 77 -7.09 12.00 -8.13
C SER A 77 -8.39 12.34 -7.41
N ILE A 78 -8.58 11.82 -6.21
CA ILE A 78 -9.73 12.17 -5.35
C ILE A 78 -9.29 13.05 -4.18
N SER A 79 -10.19 13.90 -3.70
CA SER A 79 -9.97 14.77 -2.55
C SER A 79 -10.79 14.26 -1.37
N LEU A 80 -10.12 13.77 -0.33
CA LEU A 80 -10.76 13.22 0.86
C LEU A 80 -10.56 14.14 2.07
N PRO A 81 -11.59 14.37 2.90
CA PRO A 81 -11.44 15.11 4.15
C PRO A 81 -10.56 14.32 5.11
N TRP A 82 -9.49 14.96 5.58
CA TRP A 82 -8.45 14.31 6.37
C TRP A 82 -8.07 15.15 7.57
N SER A 83 -7.84 14.53 8.73
CA SER A 83 -7.37 15.24 9.93
C SER A 83 -5.83 15.32 9.92
N VAL A 84 -5.25 16.37 10.48
CA VAL A 84 -3.79 16.49 10.61
C VAL A 84 -3.20 15.28 11.36
N ALA A 85 -3.88 14.83 12.42
CA ALA A 85 -3.43 13.67 13.20
C ALA A 85 -3.43 12.36 12.38
N ALA A 86 -4.46 12.11 11.55
CA ALA A 86 -4.48 10.96 10.65
C ALA A 86 -3.38 11.07 9.59
N TYR A 87 -3.14 12.27 9.06
CA TYR A 87 -2.09 12.51 8.07
C TYR A 87 -0.71 12.17 8.62
N ASP A 88 -0.41 12.64 9.84
CA ASP A 88 0.87 12.39 10.48
C ASP A 88 1.09 10.90 10.76
N ARG A 89 0.04 10.17 11.19
CA ARG A 89 0.10 8.71 11.38
C ARG A 89 0.40 7.99 10.06
N GLN A 90 -0.28 8.37 8.97
CA GLN A 90 -0.06 7.78 7.66
C GLN A 90 1.36 8.07 7.15
N ARG A 91 1.84 9.31 7.30
CA ARG A 91 3.20 9.71 6.89
C ARG A 91 4.26 8.98 7.71
N ALA A 92 4.06 8.82 9.02
CA ALA A 92 4.94 8.06 9.89
C ALA A 92 4.99 6.58 9.51
N ALA A 93 3.84 5.95 9.24
CA ALA A 93 3.77 4.57 8.76
C ALA A 93 4.49 4.41 7.40
N GLY A 94 4.31 5.37 6.48
CA GLY A 94 4.99 5.38 5.19
C GLY A 94 6.52 5.47 5.32
N ARG A 95 7.04 6.33 6.22
CA ARG A 95 8.47 6.41 6.51
C ARG A 95 9.02 5.07 7.04
N ARG A 96 8.33 4.46 8.01
CA ARG A 96 8.73 3.16 8.58
C ARG A 96 8.80 2.07 7.51
N ARG A 97 7.81 2.01 6.61
CA ARG A 97 7.81 1.06 5.49
C ARG A 97 8.99 1.28 4.55
N ARG A 98 9.33 2.52 4.22
CA ARG A 98 10.48 2.83 3.34
C ARG A 98 11.80 2.41 3.98
N VAL A 99 12.02 2.77 5.26
CA VAL A 99 13.24 2.39 5.99
C VAL A 99 13.35 0.86 6.09
N ALA A 100 12.27 0.17 6.47
CA ALA A 100 12.24 -1.29 6.52
C ALA A 100 12.48 -1.94 5.15
N GLY A 101 11.89 -1.37 4.09
CA GLY A 101 12.08 -1.85 2.72
C GLY A 101 13.54 -1.73 2.26
N TRP A 102 14.17 -0.57 2.50
CA TRP A 102 15.59 -0.39 2.21
C TRP A 102 16.49 -1.31 3.03
N GLY A 103 16.17 -1.54 4.31
CA GLY A 103 16.88 -2.51 5.14
C GLY A 103 16.79 -3.94 4.60
N ALA A 104 15.60 -4.38 4.18
CA ALA A 104 15.40 -5.70 3.59
C ALA A 104 16.14 -5.87 2.27
N ILE A 105 16.11 -4.85 1.40
CA ILE A 105 16.87 -4.85 0.13
C ILE A 105 18.37 -4.92 0.41
N GLY A 106 18.88 -4.10 1.34
CA GLY A 106 20.29 -4.10 1.72
C GLY A 106 20.76 -5.47 2.23
N ALA A 107 19.97 -6.11 3.10
CA ALA A 107 20.28 -7.45 3.59
C ALA A 107 20.29 -8.51 2.48
N ALA A 108 19.33 -8.46 1.56
CA ALA A 108 19.28 -9.38 0.43
C ALA A 108 20.49 -9.21 -0.50
N VAL A 109 20.87 -7.96 -0.82
CA VAL A 109 22.05 -7.67 -1.65
C VAL A 109 23.34 -8.13 -0.97
N ALA A 110 23.50 -7.89 0.33
CA ALA A 110 24.67 -8.34 1.08
C ALA A 110 24.83 -9.87 1.06
N LEU A 111 23.72 -10.60 1.27
CA LEU A 111 23.72 -12.07 1.18
C LEU A 111 24.11 -12.54 -0.23
N LEU A 112 23.54 -11.92 -1.27
CA LEU A 112 23.76 -12.31 -2.66
C LEU A 112 25.20 -12.04 -3.11
N LEU A 113 25.79 -10.91 -2.68
CA LEU A 113 27.19 -10.59 -2.92
C LEU A 113 28.14 -11.51 -2.14
N GLY A 114 27.83 -11.85 -0.89
CA GLY A 114 28.64 -12.78 -0.10
C GLY A 114 28.71 -14.18 -0.73
N VAL A 115 27.58 -14.68 -1.25
CA VAL A 115 27.55 -15.96 -1.98
C VAL A 115 28.26 -15.85 -3.33
N ALA A 116 28.01 -14.80 -4.10
CA ALA A 116 28.59 -14.66 -5.45
C ALA A 116 30.10 -14.39 -5.47
N SER A 117 30.65 -13.79 -4.41
CA SER A 117 32.08 -13.50 -4.29
C SER A 117 32.91 -14.73 -3.89
N GLY A 118 32.28 -15.82 -3.44
CA GLY A 118 32.98 -17.01 -2.96
C GLY A 118 33.75 -16.79 -1.66
N GLU A 119 33.62 -15.62 -1.02
CA GLU A 119 34.26 -15.35 0.28
C GLU A 119 33.66 -16.24 1.38
N LEU A 120 32.40 -16.68 1.23
CA LEU A 120 31.79 -17.64 2.14
C LEU A 120 32.46 -19.02 2.08
N ASP A 121 32.89 -19.48 0.88
CA ASP A 121 33.51 -20.80 0.69
C ASP A 121 34.94 -20.87 1.27
N GLN A 122 35.55 -19.72 1.54
CA GLN A 122 36.87 -19.63 2.17
C GLN A 122 36.82 -19.70 3.70
N LEU A 123 35.62 -19.63 4.29
CA LEU A 123 35.44 -19.69 5.74
C LEU A 123 35.51 -21.15 6.23
N PRO A 124 35.96 -21.38 7.48
CA PRO A 124 35.76 -22.66 8.12
C PRO A 124 34.27 -23.02 8.15
N THR A 125 33.91 -24.28 7.86
CA THR A 125 32.52 -24.75 7.81
C THR A 125 31.62 -24.35 8.99
N PRO A 126 32.07 -24.32 10.27
CA PRO A 126 31.19 -23.84 11.35
C PRO A 126 30.96 -22.32 11.30
N VAL A 127 31.92 -21.54 10.77
CA VAL A 127 31.82 -20.08 10.63
C VAL A 127 30.92 -19.73 9.46
N GLU A 128 31.05 -20.43 8.33
CA GLU A 128 30.16 -20.29 7.17
C GLU A 128 28.70 -20.51 7.56
N ALA A 129 28.41 -21.64 8.24
CA ALA A 129 27.06 -21.94 8.70
C ALA A 129 26.50 -20.86 9.64
N LEU A 130 27.33 -20.28 10.50
CA LEU A 130 26.93 -19.21 11.42
C LEU A 130 26.69 -17.88 10.71
N VAL A 131 27.50 -17.55 9.70
CA VAL A 131 27.32 -16.37 8.84
C VAL A 131 26.04 -16.49 8.02
N VAL A 132 25.79 -17.63 7.39
CA VAL A 132 24.57 -17.89 6.61
C VAL A 132 23.35 -17.85 7.53
N ALA A 133 23.39 -18.53 8.69
CA ALA A 133 22.29 -18.51 9.65
C ALA A 133 22.02 -17.07 10.16
N GLY A 134 23.06 -16.29 10.43
CA GLY A 134 22.94 -14.88 10.81
C GLY A 134 22.28 -14.04 9.72
N LEU A 135 22.70 -14.18 8.47
CA LEU A 135 22.12 -13.46 7.33
C LEU A 135 20.66 -13.84 7.08
N VAL A 136 20.32 -15.13 7.19
CA VAL A 136 18.94 -15.62 7.08
C VAL A 136 18.08 -15.07 8.21
N ALA A 137 18.59 -15.06 9.45
CA ALA A 137 17.87 -14.51 10.60
C ALA A 137 17.62 -13.01 10.45
N VAL A 138 18.65 -12.24 10.05
CA VAL A 138 18.54 -10.79 9.80
C VAL A 138 17.59 -10.49 8.63
N GLY A 139 17.71 -11.22 7.53
CA GLY A 139 16.83 -11.09 6.37
C GLY A 139 15.37 -11.43 6.70
N GLY A 140 15.15 -12.53 7.42
CA GLY A 140 13.84 -12.93 7.90
C GLY A 140 13.21 -11.90 8.83
N TRP A 141 13.98 -11.35 9.78
CA TRP A 141 13.54 -10.27 10.65
C TRP A 141 13.18 -9.01 9.86
N ALA A 142 14.02 -8.59 8.91
CA ALA A 142 13.76 -7.42 8.06
C ALA A 142 12.47 -7.59 7.23
N LEU A 143 12.22 -8.80 6.71
CA LEU A 143 10.98 -9.13 6.00
C LEU A 143 9.74 -9.04 6.90
N ILE A 144 9.82 -9.53 8.15
CA ILE A 144 8.73 -9.40 9.12
C ILE A 144 8.44 -7.93 9.41
N VAL A 145 9.47 -7.12 9.68
CA VAL A 145 9.32 -5.68 9.93
C VAL A 145 8.72 -4.97 8.71
N PHE A 146 9.16 -5.31 7.49
CA PHE A 146 8.58 -4.79 6.27
C PHE A 146 7.11 -5.19 6.09
N ALA A 147 6.76 -6.46 6.35
CA ALA A 147 5.39 -6.96 6.25
C ALA A 147 4.45 -6.28 7.27
N VAL A 148 4.91 -6.13 8.51
CA VAL A 148 4.17 -5.39 9.56
C VAL A 148 4.00 -3.93 9.15
N ALA A 149 5.06 -3.24 8.72
CA ALA A 149 4.97 -1.86 8.27
C ALA A 149 4.03 -1.70 7.07
N ALA A 150 4.05 -2.64 6.11
CA ALA A 150 3.14 -2.66 4.97
C ALA A 150 1.69 -2.91 5.40
N ALA A 151 1.46 -3.78 6.39
CA ALA A 151 0.14 -4.00 6.98
C ALA A 151 -0.36 -2.76 7.72
N THR A 152 0.51 -2.05 8.48
CA THR A 152 0.15 -0.81 9.15
C THR A 152 -0.21 0.28 8.14
N VAL A 153 0.57 0.47 7.08
CA VAL A 153 0.25 1.42 6.02
C VAL A 153 -1.09 1.09 5.38
N ARG A 154 -1.33 -0.19 5.05
CA ARG A 154 -2.62 -0.63 4.49
C ARG A 154 -3.80 -0.42 5.43
N ARG A 155 -3.58 -0.63 6.73
CA ARG A 155 -4.60 -0.35 7.74
C ARG A 155 -4.91 1.12 7.77
N GLU A 156 -3.92 2.01 7.71
CA GLU A 156 -4.09 3.47 7.79
C GLU A 156 -4.47 4.16 6.47
N SER A 157 -4.39 3.46 5.35
CA SER A 157 -4.88 3.96 4.06
C SER A 157 -6.37 3.72 3.89
N VAL A 158 -7.07 4.68 3.31
CA VAL A 158 -8.39 4.46 2.70
C VAL A 158 -8.15 3.83 1.34
N THR A 159 -8.81 2.71 1.05
CA THR A 159 -8.72 2.04 -0.26
C THR A 159 -9.74 2.66 -1.20
N VAL A 160 -9.35 3.00 -2.42
CA VAL A 160 -10.25 3.54 -3.43
C VAL A 160 -10.48 2.50 -4.51
N ARG A 161 -11.74 2.16 -4.77
CA ARG A 161 -12.10 1.23 -5.86
C ARG A 161 -13.11 1.90 -6.77
N LEU A 162 -12.79 1.95 -8.06
CA LEU A 162 -13.76 2.39 -9.05
C LEU A 162 -14.72 1.25 -9.38
N ASP A 163 -16.01 1.58 -9.46
CA ASP A 163 -16.99 0.67 -10.05
C ASP A 163 -16.72 0.48 -11.56
N ALA A 164 -17.23 -0.61 -12.12
CA ALA A 164 -17.12 -0.93 -13.54
C ALA A 164 -17.70 0.18 -14.44
N SER A 165 -18.73 0.89 -13.96
CA SER A 165 -19.32 2.03 -14.68
C SER A 165 -18.47 3.31 -14.65
N ARG A 166 -17.38 3.35 -13.87
CA ARG A 166 -16.54 4.53 -13.61
C ARG A 166 -17.27 5.76 -13.05
N ARG A 167 -18.55 5.63 -12.67
CA ARG A 167 -19.36 6.71 -12.10
C ARG A 167 -19.32 6.76 -10.59
N TRP A 168 -19.03 5.62 -9.98
CA TRP A 168 -19.05 5.43 -8.54
C TRP A 168 -17.67 5.02 -8.05
N VAL A 169 -17.33 5.49 -6.86
CA VAL A 169 -16.11 5.12 -6.16
C VAL A 169 -16.47 4.56 -4.79
N THR A 170 -15.97 3.37 -4.50
CA THR A 170 -16.09 2.74 -3.20
C THR A 170 -14.84 3.08 -2.39
N LEU A 171 -15.05 3.80 -1.30
CA LEU A 171 -14.05 4.12 -0.30
C LEU A 171 -14.12 3.05 0.79
N GLY A 172 -13.07 2.25 0.90
CA GLY A 172 -12.95 1.20 1.91
C GLY A 172 -12.00 1.59 3.04
N GLY A 173 -12.22 1.04 4.22
CA GLY A 173 -11.39 1.36 5.39
C GLY A 173 -11.71 2.72 6.02
N VAL A 174 -12.90 3.26 5.79
CA VAL A 174 -13.34 4.57 6.32
C VAL A 174 -13.99 4.44 7.71
N HIS A 175 -14.02 5.55 8.46
CA HIS A 175 -14.67 5.65 9.75
C HIS A 175 -16.20 5.57 9.63
N PRO A 176 -16.91 4.90 10.56
CA PRO A 176 -18.37 4.78 10.52
C PRO A 176 -19.09 6.13 10.52
N ASP A 177 -18.57 7.13 11.25
CA ASP A 177 -19.17 8.47 11.29
C ASP A 177 -19.09 9.19 9.95
N PHE A 178 -18.00 9.01 9.22
CA PHE A 178 -17.88 9.52 7.86
C PHE A 178 -18.90 8.83 6.93
N ALA A 179 -18.99 7.50 7.00
CA ALA A 179 -19.97 6.74 6.22
C ALA A 179 -21.43 7.11 6.58
N ALA A 180 -21.71 7.42 7.84
CA ALA A 180 -23.01 7.92 8.28
C ALA A 180 -23.29 9.32 7.72
N ALA A 181 -22.32 10.23 7.75
CA ALA A 181 -22.45 11.58 7.20
C ALA A 181 -22.69 11.59 5.69
N VAL A 182 -22.03 10.69 4.94
CA VAL A 182 -22.27 10.50 3.51
C VAL A 182 -23.70 10.05 3.25
N ARG A 183 -24.15 8.98 3.91
CA ARG A 183 -25.53 8.46 3.76
C ARG A 183 -26.60 9.48 4.13
N ALA A 184 -26.38 10.25 5.20
CA ALA A 184 -27.30 11.30 5.62
C ALA A 184 -27.45 12.40 4.56
N ARG A 185 -26.39 12.67 3.78
CA ARG A 185 -26.43 13.65 2.70
C ARG A 185 -27.14 13.12 1.46
N GLU A 186 -26.93 11.86 1.09
CA GLU A 186 -27.64 11.23 -0.03
C GLU A 186 -29.16 11.27 0.18
N VAL A 187 -29.62 10.87 1.37
CA VAL A 187 -31.04 10.95 1.75
C VAL A 187 -31.59 12.37 1.63
N ARG A 188 -30.81 13.39 2.02
CA ARG A 188 -31.21 14.79 1.91
C ARG A 188 -31.27 15.27 0.46
N GLN A 189 -30.36 14.80 -0.39
CA GLN A 189 -30.36 15.14 -1.82
C GLN A 189 -31.57 14.52 -2.54
N ASP A 190 -31.93 13.29 -2.18
CA ASP A 190 -33.10 12.62 -2.75
C ASP A 190 -34.42 13.27 -2.33
N ALA A 191 -34.49 13.83 -1.11
CA ALA A 191 -35.68 14.55 -0.63
C ALA A 191 -35.95 15.89 -1.37
N HIS A 192 -34.97 16.40 -2.12
CA HIS A 192 -35.08 17.67 -2.86
C HIS A 192 -35.20 17.49 -4.38
N ARG A 193 -35.25 16.24 -4.87
CA ARG A 193 -35.51 15.90 -6.28
C ARG A 193 -36.96 15.54 -6.50
#